data_AF-A0AAD6YWK4-F1
#
_entry.id   AF-A0AAD6YWK4-F1
#
_cell.length_a   1.000
_cell.length_b   1.000
_cell.length_c   1.000
_cell.angle_alpha   90.00
_cell.angle_beta   90.00
_cell.angle_gamma   90.00
#
_symmetry.space_group_name_H-M   'P 1'
#
loop_
_entity.id
_entity.type
_entity.pdbx_description
1 polymer ?
#
loop_
_entity_poly.entity_id
_entity_poly.type
_entity_poly.pdbx_seq_one_letter_code
_entity_poly.pdbx_strand_id
1 'polypeptide(L)'
;MRCKTVVSESLDECFIGTWIFASSHSDTNSIICGRLSDILCNQSGKAIVVVELFQIIGGRHSRYGMPVLARRDDEITFSILPAKNIKFDFNTQHECFSAGCEATGVRPVMQERVESDKIEHFIVHAPLDRFVINTHGFHNSHLVRATVSRDLWAPVALFEDRRAKHDEFSARLRETRATKATKRKEAAARKRPRQTAVSSDDDEAEQRPRKRGRIPQAAPRSRAPKSRTTAAARAVVSGSTMIGLAAGRSKRKIKRSARAIEAEESESSDSEGNGDGDSDEEEFNSGDDFLN
;
A
#
# COMPACT_ATOMS: atom_id res chain seq x y z
N MET A 1 20.79 -5.87 -27.59
CA MET A 1 19.54 -5.09 -27.65
C MET A 1 19.07 -4.85 -26.22
N ARG A 2 18.49 -3.68 -25.91
CA ARG A 2 17.86 -3.44 -24.60
C ARG A 2 16.43 -3.95 -24.62
N CYS A 3 16.09 -4.78 -23.66
CA CYS A 3 14.76 -5.34 -23.46
C CYS A 3 14.03 -4.54 -22.37
N LYS A 4 12.69 -4.45 -22.44
CA LYS A 4 11.89 -3.64 -21.48
C LYS A 4 11.50 -4.45 -20.24
N THR A 5 11.22 -5.73 -20.43
CA THR A 5 10.73 -6.63 -19.39
C THR A 5 11.39 -8.01 -19.52
N VAL A 6 11.33 -8.77 -18.42
CA VAL A 6 11.79 -10.16 -18.30
C VAL A 6 10.81 -10.91 -17.40
N VAL A 7 10.63 -12.21 -17.60
CA VAL A 7 9.73 -13.02 -16.77
C VAL A 7 10.55 -13.83 -15.76
N SER A 8 10.17 -13.77 -14.49
CA SER A 8 10.81 -14.52 -13.40
C SER A 8 10.42 -16.01 -13.40
N GLU A 9 11.08 -16.82 -12.57
CA GLU A 9 10.71 -18.22 -12.32
C GLU A 9 9.31 -18.36 -11.72
N SER A 10 8.86 -17.39 -10.91
CA SER A 10 7.48 -17.28 -10.41
C SER A 10 6.46 -16.83 -11.44
N LEU A 11 6.87 -16.61 -12.70
CA LEU A 11 6.05 -16.11 -13.82
C LEU A 11 5.59 -14.66 -13.67
N ASP A 12 6.30 -13.87 -12.87
CA ASP A 12 6.04 -12.44 -12.72
C ASP A 12 6.80 -11.66 -13.78
N GLU A 13 6.16 -10.60 -14.31
CA GLU A 13 6.81 -9.71 -15.26
C GLU A 13 7.62 -8.66 -14.51
N CYS A 14 8.93 -8.73 -14.62
CA CYS A 14 9.87 -7.80 -14.01
C CYS A 14 10.32 -6.74 -15.04
N PHE A 15 10.33 -5.48 -14.62
CA PHE A 15 10.80 -4.34 -15.42
C PHE A 15 11.98 -3.64 -14.74
N ILE A 16 12.67 -2.75 -15.46
CA ILE A 16 13.76 -1.93 -14.89
C ILE A 16 13.25 -1.15 -13.67
N GLY A 17 13.97 -1.19 -12.56
CA GLY A 17 13.59 -0.62 -11.27
C GLY A 17 12.85 -1.58 -10.33
N THR A 18 12.45 -2.76 -10.81
CA THR A 18 11.78 -3.79 -9.98
C THR A 18 12.77 -4.41 -8.99
N TRP A 19 12.31 -4.66 -7.77
CA TRP A 19 13.06 -5.37 -6.74
C TRP A 19 12.87 -6.87 -6.86
N ILE A 20 13.96 -7.62 -6.87
CA ILE A 20 13.96 -9.06 -7.14
C ILE A 20 14.85 -9.85 -6.19
N PHE A 21 14.46 -11.09 -5.92
CA PHE A 21 15.36 -12.12 -5.42
C PHE A 21 15.86 -12.96 -6.59
N ALA A 22 17.14 -13.32 -6.57
CA ALA A 22 17.77 -14.12 -7.62
C ALA A 22 18.78 -15.11 -7.04
N SER A 23 19.03 -16.21 -7.76
CA SER A 23 20.15 -17.10 -7.45
C SER A 23 21.47 -16.49 -7.95
N SER A 24 22.49 -16.48 -7.09
CA SER A 24 23.84 -16.07 -7.48
C SER A 24 24.40 -16.95 -8.60
N HIS A 25 25.35 -16.40 -9.36
CA HIS A 25 26.05 -17.17 -10.40
C HIS A 25 27.02 -18.20 -9.80
N SER A 26 27.70 -17.84 -8.70
CA SER A 26 28.76 -18.65 -8.11
C SER A 26 28.25 -19.81 -7.26
N ASP A 27 27.09 -19.63 -6.62
CA ASP A 27 26.46 -20.65 -5.78
C ASP A 27 24.95 -20.59 -5.96
N THR A 28 24.39 -21.66 -6.51
CA THR A 28 22.95 -21.81 -6.78
C THR A 28 22.10 -21.77 -5.51
N ASN A 29 22.69 -22.11 -4.36
CA ASN A 29 22.01 -22.09 -3.07
C ASN A 29 22.02 -20.70 -2.43
N SER A 30 22.94 -19.82 -2.86
CA SER A 30 22.99 -18.45 -2.38
C SER A 30 21.97 -17.58 -3.11
N ILE A 31 21.10 -16.97 -2.33
CA ILE A 31 20.09 -16.04 -2.82
C ILE A 31 20.59 -14.62 -2.58
N ILE A 32 20.55 -13.80 -3.62
CA ILE A 32 20.84 -12.37 -3.56
C ILE A 32 19.54 -11.58 -3.75
N CYS A 33 19.51 -10.36 -3.23
CA CYS A 33 18.43 -9.41 -3.48
C CYS A 33 18.95 -8.12 -4.07
N GLY A 34 18.14 -7.47 -4.88
CA GLY A 34 18.55 -6.22 -5.50
C GLY A 34 17.47 -5.60 -6.37
N ARG A 35 17.86 -4.54 -7.09
CA ARG A 35 17.00 -3.80 -8.00
C ARG A 35 17.49 -3.97 -9.44
N LEU A 36 16.58 -4.27 -10.36
CA LEU A 36 16.93 -4.39 -11.78
C LEU A 36 17.35 -3.03 -12.35
N SER A 37 18.57 -2.94 -12.88
CA SER A 37 19.12 -1.71 -13.47
C SER A 37 19.02 -1.72 -15.00
N ASP A 38 19.37 -2.83 -15.65
CA ASP A 38 19.27 -2.99 -17.11
C ASP A 38 18.90 -4.44 -17.49
N ILE A 39 18.29 -4.60 -18.65
CA ILE A 39 17.90 -5.90 -19.22
C ILE A 39 18.45 -5.96 -20.65
N LEU A 40 19.43 -6.84 -20.87
CA LEU A 40 20.11 -6.98 -22.15
C LEU A 40 19.76 -8.31 -22.79
N CYS A 41 19.41 -8.27 -24.07
CA CYS A 41 19.07 -9.44 -24.86
C CYS A 41 19.97 -9.54 -26.09
N ASN A 42 20.46 -10.75 -26.35
CA ASN A 42 21.23 -11.04 -27.55
C ASN A 42 20.30 -11.41 -28.73
N GLN A 43 20.87 -11.57 -29.93
CA GLN A 43 20.10 -11.95 -31.12
C GLN A 43 19.51 -13.37 -31.04
N SER A 44 20.05 -14.25 -30.20
CA SER A 44 19.51 -15.60 -29.98
C SER A 44 18.41 -15.65 -28.90
N GLY A 45 17.96 -14.50 -28.39
CA GLY A 45 16.89 -14.42 -27.39
C GLY A 45 17.33 -14.76 -25.96
N LYS A 46 18.62 -15.02 -25.72
CA LYS A 46 19.15 -15.14 -24.35
C LYS A 46 19.21 -13.75 -23.72
N ALA A 47 18.58 -13.62 -22.57
CA ALA A 47 18.58 -12.41 -21.78
C ALA A 47 19.52 -12.52 -20.57
N ILE A 48 20.25 -11.44 -20.32
CA ILE A 48 21.01 -11.19 -19.10
C ILE A 48 20.45 -9.94 -18.44
N VAL A 49 20.54 -9.87 -17.12
CA VAL A 49 20.08 -8.74 -16.33
C VAL A 49 21.23 -8.18 -15.50
N VAL A 50 21.23 -6.86 -15.34
CA VAL A 50 22.14 -6.15 -14.45
C VAL A 50 21.35 -5.79 -13.19
N VAL A 51 21.78 -6.31 -12.05
CA VAL A 51 21.11 -6.15 -10.75
C VAL A 51 22.00 -5.32 -9.84
N GLU A 52 21.47 -4.21 -9.35
CA GLU A 52 22.07 -3.43 -8.28
C GLU A 52 21.84 -4.17 -6.95
N LEU A 53 22.92 -4.55 -6.26
CA LEU A 53 22.84 -5.41 -5.08
C LEU A 53 22.53 -4.63 -3.81
N PHE A 54 21.67 -5.23 -3.00
CA PHE A 54 21.35 -4.78 -1.65
C PHE A 54 21.47 -5.96 -0.69
N GLN A 55 21.78 -5.67 0.57
CA GLN A 55 21.81 -6.66 1.65
C GLN A 55 20.70 -6.39 2.65
N ILE A 56 20.14 -7.47 3.20
CA ILE A 56 19.22 -7.38 4.32
C ILE A 56 20.05 -7.12 5.57
N ILE A 57 19.88 -5.95 6.18
CA ILE A 57 20.55 -5.63 7.45
C ILE A 57 19.96 -6.52 8.56
N GLY A 58 20.81 -6.99 9.49
CA GLY A 58 20.49 -7.97 10.53
C GLY A 58 19.45 -7.57 11.60
N GLY A 59 18.60 -6.59 11.34
CA GLY A 59 17.57 -6.11 12.25
C GLY A 59 16.26 -5.77 11.55
N ARG A 60 15.23 -5.56 12.37
CA ARG A 60 13.94 -5.05 11.90
C ARG A 60 13.90 -3.53 12.03
N HIS A 61 13.23 -2.87 11.10
CA HIS A 61 12.95 -1.45 11.21
C HIS A 61 12.19 -1.14 12.50
N SER A 62 12.65 -0.18 13.30
CA SER A 62 12.09 0.16 14.62
C SER A 62 10.59 0.45 14.58
N ARG A 63 10.15 1.24 13.58
CA ARG A 63 8.74 1.62 13.41
C ARG A 63 7.85 0.56 12.77
N TYR A 64 8.37 -0.19 11.81
CA TYR A 64 7.56 -1.08 10.96
C TYR A 64 7.68 -2.55 11.35
N GLY A 65 8.72 -2.94 12.10
CA GLY A 65 8.98 -4.33 12.47
C GLY A 65 9.28 -5.22 11.26
N MET A 66 9.79 -4.65 10.17
CA MET A 66 10.04 -5.33 8.88
C MET A 66 11.54 -5.34 8.51
N PRO A 67 12.01 -6.27 7.66
CA PRO A 67 13.40 -6.32 7.21
C PRO A 67 13.79 -5.05 6.43
N VAL A 68 15.02 -4.60 6.63
CA VAL A 68 15.59 -3.41 5.97
C VAL A 68 16.66 -3.84 4.97
N LEU A 69 16.65 -3.21 3.79
CA LEU A 69 17.65 -3.31 2.75
C LEU A 69 18.52 -2.06 2.77
N ALA A 70 19.83 -2.26 2.63
CA ALA A 70 20.77 -1.20 2.33
C ALA A 70 21.88 -1.70 1.40
N ARG A 71 22.63 -0.76 0.85
CA ARG A 71 23.91 -1.06 0.20
C ARG A 71 24.88 -1.64 1.23
N ARG A 72 25.84 -2.40 0.72
CA ARG A 72 26.98 -2.84 1.53
C ARG A 72 27.98 -1.71 1.56
N ASP A 73 28.32 -1.23 2.75
CA ASP A 73 29.30 -0.15 2.97
C ASP A 73 29.00 1.12 2.15
N ASP A 74 27.71 1.39 1.89
CA ASP A 74 27.21 2.47 1.02
C ASP A 74 27.74 2.44 -0.44
N GLU A 75 28.35 1.34 -0.86
CA GLU A 75 28.89 1.18 -2.21
C GLU A 75 27.85 0.63 -3.21
N ILE A 76 27.93 1.12 -4.44
CA ILE A 76 27.10 0.64 -5.56
C ILE A 76 27.74 -0.61 -6.15
N THR A 77 27.24 -1.79 -5.76
CA THR A 77 27.67 -3.06 -6.34
C THR A 77 26.66 -3.57 -7.35
N PHE A 78 27.14 -4.01 -8.52
CA PHE A 78 26.31 -4.64 -9.55
C PHE A 78 26.63 -6.13 -9.70
N SER A 79 25.63 -6.93 -10.06
CA SER A 79 25.78 -8.31 -10.48
C SER A 79 25.11 -8.54 -11.83
N ILE A 80 25.80 -9.26 -12.72
CA ILE A 80 25.27 -9.64 -14.03
C ILE A 80 24.82 -11.10 -13.95
N LEU A 81 23.53 -11.33 -14.16
CA LEU A 81 22.92 -12.66 -14.04
C LEU A 81 22.18 -13.05 -15.32
N PRO A 82 22.10 -14.35 -15.64
CA PRO A 82 21.13 -14.84 -16.61
C PRO A 82 19.70 -14.50 -16.15
N ALA A 83 18.83 -14.11 -17.07
CA ALA A 83 17.42 -13.81 -16.76
C ALA A 83 16.69 -14.95 -16.03
N LYS A 84 17.03 -16.20 -16.35
CA LYS A 84 16.49 -17.41 -15.72
C LYS A 84 16.82 -17.55 -14.23
N ASN A 85 17.76 -16.76 -13.70
CA ASN A 85 18.14 -16.80 -12.29
C ASN A 85 17.22 -15.93 -11.41
N ILE A 86 16.34 -15.12 -11.99
CA ILE A 86 15.36 -14.31 -11.26
C ILE A 86 14.29 -15.23 -10.68
N LYS A 87 14.18 -15.25 -9.34
CA LYS A 87 13.21 -16.10 -8.64
C LYS A 87 11.82 -15.48 -8.65
N PHE A 88 11.71 -14.29 -8.07
CA PHE A 88 10.45 -13.55 -7.96
C PHE A 88 10.73 -12.07 -7.65
N ASP A 89 9.76 -11.21 -7.96
CA ASP A 89 9.77 -9.81 -7.55
C ASP A 89 9.14 -9.62 -6.16
N PHE A 90 9.47 -8.52 -5.51
CA PHE A 90 8.88 -8.19 -4.22
C PHE A 90 8.70 -6.68 -4.06
N ASN A 91 7.80 -6.31 -3.15
CA ASN A 91 7.50 -4.91 -2.87
C ASN A 91 8.46 -4.37 -1.81
N THR A 92 9.08 -3.24 -2.10
CA THR A 92 9.87 -2.44 -1.17
C THR A 92 9.31 -1.03 -1.06
N GLN A 93 9.62 -0.38 0.05
CA GLN A 93 9.29 1.01 0.29
C GLN A 93 10.54 1.74 0.73
N HIS A 94 10.70 3.00 0.33
CA HIS A 94 11.79 3.85 0.83
C HIS A 94 11.68 4.02 2.35
N GLU A 95 12.81 4.03 3.06
CA GLU A 95 12.86 4.27 4.51
C GLU A 95 12.71 5.76 4.83
N CYS A 96 11.54 6.32 4.51
CA CYS A 96 11.28 7.77 4.61
C CYS A 96 11.45 8.33 6.02
N PHE A 97 11.19 7.51 7.05
CA PHE A 97 11.26 7.95 8.44
C PHE A 97 12.69 8.30 8.86
N SER A 98 13.64 7.40 8.63
CA SER A 98 15.05 7.62 8.96
C SER A 98 15.71 8.62 8.01
N ALA A 99 15.23 8.68 6.76
CA ALA A 99 15.72 9.60 5.75
C ALA A 99 15.18 11.04 5.88
N GLY A 100 14.24 11.31 6.80
CA GLY A 100 13.64 12.63 6.95
C GLY A 100 12.91 13.11 5.69
N CYS A 101 12.28 12.21 4.92
CA CYS A 101 11.58 12.63 3.70
C CYS A 101 10.33 13.43 4.02
N GLU A 102 10.13 14.53 3.31
CA GLU A 102 9.03 15.47 3.55
C GLU A 102 8.07 15.55 2.37
N ALA A 103 6.83 15.94 2.64
CA ALA A 103 5.79 16.15 1.64
C ALA A 103 5.93 17.52 0.94
N THR A 104 7.15 17.88 0.55
CA THR A 104 7.48 19.16 -0.09
C THR A 104 7.18 19.18 -1.58
N GLY A 105 7.02 18.01 -2.19
CA GLY A 105 6.71 17.89 -3.61
C GLY A 105 5.26 18.27 -3.89
N VAL A 106 5.03 18.97 -5.01
CA VAL A 106 3.69 19.29 -5.52
C VAL A 106 3.57 18.82 -6.96
N ARG A 107 2.42 18.25 -7.32
CA ARG A 107 2.12 17.88 -8.70
C ARG A 107 0.64 18.07 -9.02
N PRO A 108 0.28 18.41 -10.28
CA PRO A 108 -1.12 18.41 -10.70
C PRO A 108 -1.66 16.97 -10.69
N VAL A 109 -2.89 16.81 -10.20
CA VAL A 109 -3.58 15.52 -10.21
C VAL A 109 -4.08 15.23 -11.62
N MET A 110 -3.65 14.10 -12.18
CA MET A 110 -4.15 13.61 -13.47
C MET A 110 -5.54 12.97 -13.29
N GLN A 111 -6.55 13.55 -13.93
CA GLN A 111 -7.91 12.98 -14.01
C GLN A 111 -8.24 12.65 -15.47
N GLU A 112 -8.55 11.38 -15.74
CA GLU A 112 -8.91 10.92 -17.10
C GLU A 112 -7.87 11.24 -18.20
N ARG A 113 -6.58 11.35 -17.83
CA ARG A 113 -5.44 11.80 -18.67
C ARG A 113 -5.35 13.31 -18.92
N VAL A 114 -6.18 14.11 -18.25
CA VAL A 114 -6.12 15.56 -18.28
C VAL A 114 -5.57 16.04 -16.93
N GLU A 115 -4.63 16.98 -16.96
CA GLU A 115 -4.18 17.67 -15.75
C GLU A 115 -5.38 18.43 -15.17
N SER A 116 -5.70 18.20 -13.89
CA SER A 116 -6.72 18.96 -13.19
C SER A 116 -6.08 20.08 -12.38
N ASP A 117 -6.85 21.13 -12.08
CA ASP A 117 -6.42 22.24 -11.22
C ASP A 117 -6.19 21.83 -9.74
N LYS A 118 -6.36 20.54 -9.44
CA LYS A 118 -6.11 20.00 -8.10
C LYS A 118 -4.63 19.68 -7.96
N ILE A 119 -3.99 20.30 -6.99
CA ILE A 119 -2.61 20.01 -6.60
C ILE A 119 -2.63 18.89 -5.55
N GLU A 120 -1.77 17.89 -5.72
CA GLU A 120 -1.48 16.86 -4.72
C GLU A 120 -0.05 17.06 -4.20
N HIS A 121 0.10 17.06 -2.87
CA HIS A 121 1.40 17.01 -2.23
C HIS A 121 1.92 15.56 -2.23
N PHE A 122 3.18 15.38 -2.58
CA PHE A 122 3.84 14.07 -2.56
C PHE A 122 5.16 14.13 -1.78
N ILE A 123 5.58 12.97 -1.27
CA ILE A 123 6.82 12.84 -0.51
C ILE A 123 8.01 12.90 -1.47
N VAL A 124 8.90 13.86 -1.28
CA VAL A 124 10.18 13.93 -1.98
C VAL A 124 11.18 13.11 -1.18
N HIS A 125 11.72 12.07 -1.81
CA HIS A 125 12.66 11.17 -1.16
C HIS A 125 14.06 11.79 -1.10
N ALA A 126 14.65 11.82 0.10
CA ALA A 126 16.06 12.12 0.28
C ALA A 126 16.93 11.03 -0.38
N PRO A 127 18.18 11.35 -0.78
CA PRO A 127 19.09 10.42 -1.46
C PRO A 127 19.70 9.37 -0.50
N LEU A 128 18.90 8.80 0.40
CA LEU A 128 19.29 7.71 1.28
C LEU A 128 18.82 6.38 0.68
N ASP A 129 19.75 5.53 0.26
CA ASP A 129 19.46 4.23 -0.34
C ASP A 129 19.16 3.15 0.71
N ARG A 130 18.13 3.41 1.53
CA ARG A 130 17.59 2.46 2.50
C ARG A 130 16.13 2.19 2.22
N PHE A 131 15.78 0.90 2.24
CA PHE A 131 14.45 0.43 1.85
C PHE A 131 13.94 -0.61 2.85
N VAL A 132 12.62 -0.69 2.99
CA VAL A 132 11.95 -1.65 3.87
C VAL A 132 11.23 -2.67 2.99
N ILE A 133 11.46 -3.96 3.25
CA ILE A 133 10.77 -5.05 2.55
C ILE A 133 9.34 -5.14 3.09
N ASN A 134 8.35 -4.99 2.22
CA ASN A 134 6.95 -5.09 2.62
C ASN A 134 6.52 -6.56 2.79
N THR A 135 6.74 -7.11 4.00
CA THR A 135 6.36 -8.49 4.35
C THR A 135 4.84 -8.70 4.52
N HIS A 136 4.08 -7.62 4.49
CA HIS A 136 2.62 -7.61 4.56
C HIS A 136 1.95 -7.51 3.18
N GLY A 137 2.73 -7.35 2.11
CA GLY A 137 2.22 -7.35 0.74
C GLY A 137 1.49 -8.65 0.39
N PHE A 138 0.52 -8.57 -0.51
CA PHE A 138 -0.16 -9.78 -0.99
C PHE A 138 0.64 -10.50 -2.08
N HIS A 139 1.40 -9.77 -2.89
CA HIS A 139 2.21 -10.34 -3.97
C HIS A 139 3.47 -10.99 -3.40
N ASN A 140 3.71 -12.26 -3.76
CA ASN A 140 4.90 -13.04 -3.41
C ASN A 140 5.31 -13.07 -1.92
N SER A 141 4.43 -12.72 -0.98
CA SER A 141 4.80 -12.67 0.43
C SER A 141 5.15 -14.04 1.02
N HIS A 142 4.59 -15.11 0.49
CA HIS A 142 4.97 -16.47 0.87
C HIS A 142 6.41 -16.81 0.46
N LEU A 143 6.85 -16.36 -0.73
CA LEU A 143 8.24 -16.53 -1.19
C LEU A 143 9.21 -15.64 -0.40
N VAL A 144 8.85 -14.37 -0.17
CA VAL A 144 9.64 -13.46 0.68
C VAL A 144 9.87 -14.09 2.06
N ARG A 145 8.84 -14.66 2.70
CA ARG A 145 8.95 -15.29 4.01
C ARG A 145 9.74 -16.60 4.01
N ALA A 146 9.79 -17.30 2.87
CA ALA A 146 10.60 -18.50 2.70
C ALA A 146 12.08 -18.17 2.48
N THR A 147 12.37 -17.03 1.85
CA THR A 147 13.73 -16.58 1.54
C THR A 147 14.38 -15.80 2.68
N VAL A 148 13.62 -14.93 3.35
CA VAL A 148 14.13 -14.09 4.45
C VAL A 148 14.12 -14.88 5.77
N SER A 149 15.17 -14.71 6.59
CA SER A 149 15.24 -15.32 7.92
C SER A 149 13.98 -15.07 8.74
N ARG A 150 13.50 -16.12 9.41
CA ARG A 150 12.24 -16.08 10.19
C ARG A 150 12.26 -15.01 11.27
N ASP A 151 13.43 -14.74 11.85
CA ASP A 151 13.59 -13.76 12.92
C ASP A 151 13.32 -12.32 12.47
N LEU A 152 13.32 -12.04 11.16
CA LEU A 152 13.07 -10.71 10.62
C LEU A 152 11.60 -10.45 10.26
N TRP A 153 10.77 -11.48 10.13
CA TRP A 153 9.36 -11.33 9.74
C TRP A 153 8.35 -12.00 10.68
N ALA A 154 8.81 -12.84 11.61
CA ALA A 154 7.92 -13.52 12.56
C ALA A 154 7.03 -12.49 13.29
N PRO A 155 5.71 -12.71 13.40
CA PRO A 155 4.84 -11.80 14.13
C PRO A 155 5.34 -11.58 15.55
N VAL A 156 5.49 -10.31 15.94
CA VAL A 156 5.80 -9.92 17.33
C VAL A 156 4.49 -9.65 18.05
N ALA A 157 4.34 -10.18 19.26
CA ALA A 157 3.17 -9.89 20.07
C ALA A 157 3.18 -8.40 20.43
N LEU A 158 2.15 -7.66 19.98
CA LEU A 158 2.00 -6.24 20.29
C LEU A 158 1.64 -5.99 21.77
N PHE A 159 1.01 -6.99 22.40
CA PHE A 159 0.57 -6.95 23.80
C PHE A 159 0.90 -8.29 24.45
N GLU A 160 1.37 -8.26 25.69
CA GLU A 160 1.62 -9.47 26.50
C GLU A 160 0.32 -10.24 26.71
N ASP A 161 -0.70 -9.57 27.26
CA ASP A 161 -2.06 -10.10 27.33
C ASP A 161 -2.93 -9.56 26.19
N ARG A 162 -2.93 -10.31 25.09
CA ARG A 162 -3.81 -10.06 23.94
C ARG A 162 -5.29 -10.02 24.34
N ARG A 163 -5.71 -10.81 25.33
CA ARG A 163 -7.12 -10.93 25.70
C ARG A 163 -7.59 -9.69 26.44
N ALA A 164 -6.85 -9.24 27.45
CA ALA A 164 -7.17 -8.01 28.18
C ALA A 164 -7.28 -6.80 27.24
N LYS A 165 -6.36 -6.64 26.29
CA LYS A 165 -6.43 -5.56 25.29
C LYS A 165 -7.59 -5.69 24.33
N HIS A 166 -7.95 -6.91 23.94
CA HIS A 166 -9.14 -7.13 23.12
C HIS A 166 -10.43 -6.73 23.87
N ASP A 167 -10.52 -7.04 25.17
CA ASP A 167 -11.67 -6.70 25.99
C ASP A 167 -11.75 -5.17 26.24
N GLU A 168 -10.61 -4.50 26.47
CA GLU A 168 -10.50 -3.04 26.50
C GLU A 168 -11.01 -2.38 25.21
N PHE A 169 -10.52 -2.81 24.04
CA PHE A 169 -10.95 -2.26 22.75
C PHE A 169 -12.43 -2.53 22.48
N SER A 170 -12.93 -3.70 22.90
CA SER A 170 -14.33 -4.05 22.79
C SER A 170 -15.21 -3.14 23.64
N ALA A 171 -14.78 -2.82 24.87
CA ALA A 171 -15.48 -1.86 25.75
C ALA A 171 -15.53 -0.47 25.11
N ARG A 172 -14.37 0.07 24.69
CA ARG A 172 -14.27 1.39 24.02
C ARG A 172 -15.13 1.48 22.76
N LEU A 173 -15.22 0.40 21.98
CA LEU A 173 -16.06 0.35 20.79
C LEU A 173 -17.57 0.40 21.14
N ARG A 174 -17.99 -0.27 22.21
CA ARG A 174 -19.39 -0.24 22.69
C ARG A 174 -19.79 1.17 23.12
N GLU A 175 -18.93 1.86 23.86
CA GLU A 175 -19.14 3.27 24.26
C GLU A 175 -19.24 4.19 23.04
N THR A 176 -18.31 4.05 22.09
CA THR A 176 -18.33 4.84 20.84
C THR A 176 -19.60 4.58 20.02
N ARG A 177 -20.13 3.35 20.03
CA ARG A 177 -21.39 3.02 19.36
C ARG A 177 -22.60 3.59 20.10
N ALA A 178 -22.62 3.54 21.43
CA ALA A 178 -23.68 4.11 22.24
C ALA A 178 -23.79 5.63 22.05
N THR A 179 -22.67 6.34 22.12
CA THR A 179 -22.60 7.79 21.87
C THR A 179 -23.00 8.18 20.45
N LYS A 180 -22.58 7.40 19.43
CA LYS A 180 -23.07 7.61 18.05
C LYS A 180 -24.57 7.35 17.92
N ALA A 181 -25.11 6.37 18.65
CA ALA A 181 -26.54 6.08 18.63
C ALA A 181 -27.36 7.19 19.31
N THR A 182 -26.91 7.74 20.44
CA THR A 182 -27.59 8.87 21.11
C THR A 182 -27.57 10.12 20.22
N LYS A 183 -26.40 10.49 19.66
CA LYS A 183 -26.31 11.61 18.71
C LYS A 183 -27.21 11.45 17.49
N ARG A 184 -27.31 10.22 16.95
CA ARG A 184 -28.25 9.93 15.84
C ARG A 184 -29.71 10.11 16.27
N LYS A 185 -30.07 9.68 17.47
CA LYS A 185 -31.43 9.87 18.03
C LYS A 185 -31.74 11.35 18.25
N GLU A 186 -30.81 12.11 18.83
CA GLU A 186 -30.96 13.56 19.02
C GLU A 186 -31.07 14.32 17.70
N ALA A 187 -30.22 14.00 16.72
CA ALA A 187 -30.31 14.59 15.39
C ALA A 187 -31.61 14.23 14.66
N ALA A 188 -32.12 13.01 14.86
CA ALA A 188 -33.42 12.60 14.33
C ALA A 188 -34.57 13.35 15.02
N ALA A 189 -34.50 13.54 16.35
CA ALA A 189 -35.49 14.31 17.10
C ALA A 189 -35.50 15.79 16.70
N ARG A 190 -34.33 16.42 16.52
CA ARG A 190 -34.20 17.81 16.03
C ARG A 190 -34.75 18.01 14.62
N LYS A 191 -34.75 16.97 13.77
CA LYS A 191 -35.34 17.00 12.43
C LYS A 191 -36.86 16.77 12.40
N ARG A 192 -37.50 16.54 13.56
CA ARG A 192 -38.97 16.39 13.66
C ARG A 192 -39.73 17.70 14.02
N PRO A 193 -39.55 18.84 13.32
CA PRO A 193 -40.59 19.89 13.35
C PRO A 193 -41.18 20.17 11.95
N ARG A 194 -42.49 20.50 11.97
CA ARG A 194 -43.32 21.19 10.95
C ARG A 194 -44.28 20.45 10.01
N GLN A 195 -44.51 19.14 10.12
CA GLN A 195 -45.63 18.52 9.38
C GLN A 195 -46.97 18.46 10.13
N THR A 196 -47.05 18.95 11.36
CA THR A 196 -48.29 18.91 12.18
C THR A 196 -48.89 20.29 12.45
N ALA A 197 -48.51 21.34 11.72
CA ALA A 197 -49.04 22.70 11.97
C ALA A 197 -49.52 23.47 10.72
N VAL A 198 -49.64 22.83 9.55
CA VAL A 198 -50.29 23.42 8.36
C VAL A 198 -51.19 22.36 7.73
N SER A 199 -52.31 22.09 8.38
CA SER A 199 -53.46 21.41 7.77
C SER A 199 -54.72 21.83 8.51
N SER A 200 -55.03 23.12 8.39
CA SER A 200 -56.42 23.56 8.30
C SER A 200 -56.54 24.19 6.91
N ASP A 201 -57.52 23.68 6.15
CA ASP A 201 -58.10 24.26 4.95
C ASP A 201 -57.28 24.09 3.65
N ASP A 202 -57.54 22.99 2.92
CA ASP A 202 -58.53 23.01 1.83
C ASP A 202 -58.53 21.68 1.04
N ASP A 203 -59.75 21.21 0.79
CA ASP A 203 -60.12 20.16 -0.15
C ASP A 203 -59.63 20.50 -1.57
N GLU A 204 -58.90 19.60 -2.22
CA GLU A 204 -59.37 19.02 -3.49
C GLU A 204 -58.44 17.90 -4.01
N ALA A 205 -59.11 16.92 -4.58
CA ALA A 205 -58.58 15.66 -5.04
C ALA A 205 -57.63 15.81 -6.23
N GLU A 206 -56.41 15.24 -6.13
CA GLU A 206 -55.75 14.77 -7.35
C GLU A 206 -54.92 13.50 -7.15
N GLN A 207 -55.24 12.53 -7.98
CA GLN A 207 -54.78 11.15 -7.97
C GLN A 207 -53.30 11.08 -8.34
N ARG A 208 -52.44 10.75 -7.38
CA ARG A 208 -51.03 10.44 -7.65
C ARG A 208 -50.76 8.93 -7.71
N PRO A 209 -49.92 8.49 -8.68
CA PRO A 209 -49.75 7.08 -9.01
C PRO A 209 -48.99 6.30 -7.91
N ARG A 210 -49.60 5.16 -7.53
CA ARG A 210 -49.11 4.25 -6.50
C ARG A 210 -47.72 3.69 -6.85
N LYS A 211 -46.72 4.06 -6.04
CA LYS A 211 -45.36 3.52 -6.11
C LYS A 211 -45.39 2.03 -5.75
N ARG A 212 -45.07 1.18 -6.73
CA ARG A 212 -45.08 -0.29 -6.64
C ARG A 212 -44.37 -0.78 -5.37
N GLY A 213 -45.11 -1.54 -4.57
CA GLY A 213 -44.61 -2.20 -3.37
C GLY A 213 -43.44 -3.11 -3.69
N ARG A 214 -42.35 -2.94 -2.93
CA ARG A 214 -41.20 -3.85 -2.96
C ARG A 214 -41.63 -5.16 -2.29
N ILE A 215 -41.75 -6.20 -3.10
CA ILE A 215 -42.05 -7.56 -2.66
C ILE A 215 -40.97 -7.99 -1.63
N PRO A 216 -41.36 -8.46 -0.43
CA PRO A 216 -40.40 -8.97 0.55
C PRO A 216 -39.76 -10.24 0.00
N GLN A 217 -38.44 -10.21 -0.21
CA GLN A 217 -37.68 -11.41 -0.55
C GLN A 217 -37.68 -12.36 0.65
N ALA A 218 -38.16 -13.58 0.39
CA ALA A 218 -38.22 -14.67 1.35
C ALA A 218 -36.84 -14.98 1.95
N ALA A 219 -36.84 -15.32 3.24
CA ALA A 219 -35.66 -15.62 4.04
C ALA A 219 -34.80 -16.75 3.43
N PRO A 220 -33.46 -16.67 3.52
CA PRO A 220 -32.58 -17.74 3.07
C PRO A 220 -32.74 -18.99 3.96
N ARG A 221 -32.99 -20.12 3.31
CA ARG A 221 -33.03 -21.46 3.92
C ARG A 221 -31.69 -21.80 4.59
N SER A 222 -31.77 -22.29 5.82
CA SER A 222 -30.65 -22.83 6.60
C SER A 222 -30.00 -24.00 5.87
N ARG A 223 -28.69 -23.89 5.60
CA ARG A 223 -27.87 -25.01 5.11
C ARG A 223 -27.44 -25.87 6.28
N ALA A 224 -27.81 -27.15 6.24
CA ALA A 224 -27.36 -28.18 7.17
C ALA A 224 -25.84 -28.42 7.08
N PRO A 225 -25.18 -28.83 8.19
CA PRO A 225 -23.74 -29.11 8.22
C PRO A 225 -23.43 -30.45 7.53
N LYS A 226 -22.50 -30.44 6.57
CA LYS A 226 -21.92 -31.65 5.99
C LYS A 226 -20.78 -32.14 6.87
N SER A 227 -20.89 -33.38 7.35
CA SER A 227 -19.83 -34.12 8.04
C SER A 227 -18.62 -34.35 7.12
N ARG A 228 -17.41 -34.10 7.64
CA ARG A 228 -16.14 -34.42 6.99
C ARG A 228 -15.72 -35.83 7.41
N THR A 229 -15.75 -36.76 6.47
CA THR A 229 -15.01 -38.03 6.56
C THR A 229 -13.56 -37.79 6.15
N THR A 230 -12.64 -38.26 6.98
CA THR A 230 -11.19 -38.31 6.74
C THR A 230 -10.83 -39.59 6.00
N ALA A 231 -10.10 -39.49 4.90
CA ALA A 231 -9.39 -40.62 4.32
C ALA A 231 -7.99 -40.16 3.86
N ALA A 232 -6.98 -40.86 4.37
CA ALA A 232 -5.60 -40.78 3.95
C ALA A 232 -5.36 -41.72 2.77
N ALA A 233 -4.52 -41.33 1.81
CA ALA A 233 -3.67 -42.25 1.03
C ALA A 233 -2.60 -41.49 0.23
N ARG A 234 -1.50 -42.20 0.05
CA ARG A 234 -0.18 -41.86 -0.49
C ARG A 234 -0.09 -41.87 -2.03
N ALA A 235 0.89 -41.12 -2.53
CA ALA A 235 1.91 -41.48 -3.55
C ALA A 235 1.60 -41.52 -5.08
N VAL A 236 2.44 -40.73 -5.81
CA VAL A 236 3.31 -41.11 -6.96
C VAL A 236 2.85 -40.89 -8.44
N VAL A 237 3.77 -40.26 -9.19
CA VAL A 237 4.07 -40.25 -10.65
C VAL A 237 3.39 -39.24 -11.62
N SER A 238 4.28 -38.42 -12.21
CA SER A 238 4.45 -37.97 -13.61
C SER A 238 3.26 -37.86 -14.57
N GLY A 239 3.21 -36.75 -15.30
CA GLY A 239 2.55 -36.66 -16.60
C GLY A 239 2.17 -35.25 -17.02
N SER A 240 2.90 -34.68 -17.99
CA SER A 240 2.51 -33.54 -18.82
C SER A 240 1.06 -33.59 -19.28
N THR A 241 0.37 -32.44 -19.35
CA THR A 241 -0.46 -32.02 -20.51
C THR A 241 -0.83 -30.53 -20.37
N MET A 242 -0.73 -29.79 -21.48
CA MET A 242 -1.19 -28.40 -21.66
C MET A 242 -2.71 -28.25 -21.56
N ILE A 243 -3.20 -27.24 -20.84
CA ILE A 243 -4.54 -26.66 -21.04
C ILE A 243 -4.48 -25.14 -20.76
N GLY A 244 -4.96 -24.35 -21.72
CA GLY A 244 -5.11 -22.89 -21.62
C GLY A 244 -6.48 -22.45 -21.07
N LEU A 245 -6.74 -21.13 -21.20
CA LEU A 245 -8.00 -20.39 -20.88
C LEU A 245 -8.16 -20.09 -19.38
N ALA A 246 -8.61 -18.92 -18.90
CA ALA A 246 -9.09 -17.68 -19.49
C ALA A 246 -9.00 -16.55 -18.45
N ALA A 247 -8.66 -15.33 -18.88
CA ALA A 247 -8.63 -14.13 -18.02
C ALA A 247 -10.05 -13.57 -17.78
N GLY A 248 -10.62 -13.83 -16.61
CA GLY A 248 -11.88 -13.24 -16.16
C GLY A 248 -11.68 -11.89 -15.47
N ARG A 249 -11.85 -10.77 -16.20
CA ARG A 249 -11.86 -9.40 -15.66
C ARG A 249 -13.16 -9.13 -14.87
N SER A 250 -13.06 -9.05 -13.54
CA SER A 250 -14.14 -8.64 -12.64
C SER A 250 -14.29 -7.11 -12.61
N LYS A 251 -15.36 -6.58 -13.19
CA LYS A 251 -15.72 -5.15 -13.12
C LYS A 251 -16.47 -4.87 -11.81
N ARG A 252 -15.80 -4.26 -10.82
CA ARG A 252 -16.48 -3.66 -9.66
C ARG A 252 -16.86 -2.21 -9.97
N LYS A 253 -18.17 -1.93 -10.03
CA LYS A 253 -18.75 -0.58 -10.06
C LYS A 253 -18.56 0.07 -8.68
N ILE A 254 -17.69 1.07 -8.59
CA ILE A 254 -17.63 1.98 -7.45
C ILE A 254 -18.60 3.14 -7.73
N LYS A 255 -19.73 3.17 -7.02
CA LYS A 255 -20.60 4.36 -6.97
C LYS A 255 -19.92 5.38 -6.04
N ARG A 256 -19.38 6.46 -6.60
CA ARG A 256 -19.02 7.65 -5.82
C ARG A 256 -20.27 8.52 -5.67
N SER A 257 -20.63 8.82 -4.42
CA SER A 257 -21.62 9.82 -4.06
C SER A 257 -20.98 11.20 -4.15
N ALA A 258 -21.49 12.03 -5.06
CA ALA A 258 -21.23 13.46 -5.08
C ALA A 258 -21.87 14.09 -3.84
N ARG A 259 -21.11 14.92 -3.12
CA ARG A 259 -21.68 15.83 -2.12
C ARG A 259 -21.02 17.18 -2.27
N ALA A 260 -21.90 18.17 -2.40
CA ALA A 260 -21.69 19.58 -2.63
C ALA A 260 -20.71 20.23 -1.65
N ILE A 261 -19.90 21.14 -2.17
CA ILE A 261 -19.37 22.30 -1.47
C ILE A 261 -19.54 23.46 -2.45
N GLU A 262 -20.55 24.28 -2.20
CA GLU A 262 -20.67 25.65 -2.70
C GLU A 262 -20.47 26.58 -1.49
N ALA A 263 -20.02 27.80 -1.80
CA ALA A 263 -19.84 28.97 -0.95
C ALA A 263 -18.59 28.99 -0.05
N GLU A 264 -17.58 29.75 -0.48
CA GLU A 264 -17.28 31.05 0.13
C GLU A 264 -16.29 31.81 -0.79
N GLU A 265 -16.85 32.69 -1.62
CA GLU A 265 -16.19 33.90 -2.13
C GLU A 265 -16.56 35.03 -1.18
N SER A 266 -15.58 35.71 -0.59
CA SER A 266 -15.53 37.17 -0.38
C SER A 266 -14.36 37.55 0.53
N GLU A 267 -13.58 38.52 0.03
CA GLU A 267 -12.92 39.59 0.81
C GLU A 267 -11.77 39.15 1.76
N SER A 268 -10.54 39.66 1.69
CA SER A 268 -10.19 41.08 1.67
C SER A 268 -8.67 41.28 1.74
N SER A 269 -8.26 42.45 1.25
CA SER A 269 -7.17 43.33 1.73
C SER A 269 -5.73 42.80 1.82
N ASP A 270 -4.91 43.33 0.91
CA ASP A 270 -3.85 44.30 1.22
C ASP A 270 -3.11 44.15 2.56
N SER A 271 -1.85 43.71 2.49
CA SER A 271 -0.77 44.40 3.19
C SER A 271 0.57 44.12 2.53
N GLU A 272 1.09 45.15 1.86
CA GLU A 272 2.51 45.31 1.58
C GLU A 272 3.27 45.36 2.91
N GLY A 273 4.27 44.50 3.07
CA GLY A 273 5.12 44.44 4.25
C GLY A 273 6.57 44.23 3.82
N ASN A 274 7.22 45.32 3.41
CA ASN A 274 8.67 45.43 3.34
C ASN A 274 9.27 45.12 4.72
N GLY A 275 10.21 44.19 4.75
CA GLY A 275 10.98 43.83 5.93
C GLY A 275 12.42 43.54 5.53
N ASP A 276 13.15 44.60 5.23
CA ASP A 276 14.60 44.62 5.23
C ASP A 276 15.11 44.42 6.67
N GLY A 277 16.02 43.47 6.85
CA GLY A 277 16.78 43.18 8.07
C GLY A 277 17.81 42.11 7.69
N ASP A 278 19.00 42.47 7.23
CA ASP A 278 20.09 43.20 7.89
C ASP A 278 20.64 42.43 9.11
N SER A 279 21.94 42.13 9.01
CA SER A 279 22.90 41.61 10.00
C SER A 279 22.60 40.22 10.63
N ASP A 280 23.51 39.25 10.75
CA ASP A 280 24.90 39.35 11.19
C ASP A 280 25.79 38.24 10.59
N GLU A 281 27.00 38.65 10.21
CA GLU A 281 28.15 37.79 10.01
C GLU A 281 28.64 37.30 11.39
N GLU A 282 28.52 36.01 11.68
CA GLU A 282 29.34 35.38 12.73
C GLU A 282 30.44 34.52 12.10
N GLU A 283 31.64 35.12 12.04
CA GLU A 283 32.90 34.41 11.99
C GLU A 283 33.00 33.47 13.21
N PHE A 284 32.85 32.16 13.01
CA PHE A 284 33.24 31.18 14.02
C PHE A 284 34.57 30.51 13.65
N ASN A 285 35.61 31.17 14.16
CA ASN A 285 36.94 30.72 14.56
C ASN A 285 37.33 29.25 14.30
N SER A 286 38.40 29.10 13.54
CA SER A 286 39.29 27.95 13.48
C SER A 286 40.03 27.74 14.81
N GLY A 287 39.87 26.58 15.42
CA GLY A 287 40.86 25.95 16.33
C GLY A 287 40.87 24.46 15.98
N ASP A 288 41.87 23.94 15.29
CA ASP A 288 43.19 23.53 15.82
C ASP A 288 43.12 22.68 17.10
N ASP A 289 43.91 21.60 17.04
CA ASP A 289 44.39 20.75 18.12
C ASP A 289 43.46 19.63 18.65
N PHE A 290 43.73 18.37 18.26
CA PHE A 290 44.61 17.51 19.08
C PHE A 290 44.88 16.13 18.45
N LEU A 291 46.16 15.75 18.48
CA LEU A 291 46.74 14.43 18.23
C LEU A 291 46.37 13.41 19.32
N ASN A 292 46.03 12.18 18.93
CA ASN A 292 46.70 10.91 19.32
C ASN A 292 45.97 9.68 18.76
#